data_AF-A0A6J4TGR1-F1
#
_entry.id   AF-A0A6J4TGR1-F1
#
_cell.length_a   1.000
_cell.length_b   1.000
_cell.length_c   1.000
_cell.angle_alpha   90.00
_cell.angle_beta   90.00
_cell.angle_gamma   90.00
#
_symmetry.space_group_name_H-M   'P 1'
#
loop_
_entity.id
_entity.type
_entity.pdbx_description
1 polymer ?
#
loop_
_entity_poly.entity_id
_entity_poly.type
_entity_poly.pdbx_seq_one_letter_code
_entity_poly.pdbx_strand_id
1 'polypeptide(L)' 'MVEENRTYFARRAAEEQSRAEQATDPHAAEAHRKLQRAYVERASVGNRWPEPEIVG' A
#
# COMPACT_ATOMS: atom_id res chain seq x y z
N MET A 1 -6.67 6.79 13.02
CA MET A 1 -5.28 6.27 13.03
C MET A 1 -5.08 5.02 12.16
N VAL A 2 -5.57 3.82 12.54
CA VAL A 2 -5.31 2.57 11.76
C VAL A 2 -6.06 2.54 10.41
N GLU A 3 -7.32 2.98 10.40
CA GLU A 3 -8.17 3.02 9.20
C GLU A 3 -7.71 4.08 8.17
N GLU A 4 -7.24 5.24 8.66
CA GLU A 4 -6.60 6.28 7.84
C GLU A 4 -5.31 5.76 7.19
N ASN A 5 -4.49 4.98 7.91
CA ASN A 5 -3.28 4.38 7.36
C ASN A 5 -3.60 3.34 6.27
N ARG A 6 -4.64 2.52 6.47
CA ARG A 6 -5.10 1.56 5.44
C ARG A 6 -5.55 2.27 4.17
N THR A 7 -6.37 3.31 4.31
CA THR A 7 -6.87 4.10 3.18
C THR A 7 -5.73 4.82 2.46
N TYR A 8 -4.79 5.39 3.21
CA TYR A 8 -3.58 5.99 2.65
C TYR A 8 -2.79 4.99 1.80
N PHE A 9 -2.47 3.82 2.35
CA PHE A 9 -1.70 2.82 1.62
C PHE A 9 -2.45 2.24 0.42
N ALA A 10 -3.77 2.04 0.52
CA ALA A 10 -4.59 1.60 -0.61
C ALA A 10 -4.58 2.64 -1.75
N ARG A 11 -4.71 3.94 -1.41
CA ARG A 11 -4.63 5.02 -2.40
C ARG A 11 -3.26 5.07 -3.08
N ARG A 12 -2.19 4.97 -2.28
CA ARG A 12 -0.82 4.95 -2.81
C ARG A 12 -0.56 3.74 -3.70
N ALA A 13 -1.09 2.57 -3.38
CA ALA A 13 -1.02 1.40 -4.24
C ALA A 13 -1.68 1.65 -5.61
N ALA A 14 -2.87 2.26 -5.63
CA ALA A 14 -3.56 2.60 -6.87
C ALA A 14 -2.79 3.64 -7.71
N GLU A 15 -2.21 4.66 -7.08
CA GLU A 15 -1.36 5.65 -7.75
C GLU A 15 -0.13 5.00 -8.41
N GLU A 16 0.56 4.10 -7.69
CA GLU A 16 1.74 3.41 -8.21
C GLU A 16 1.39 2.41 -9.32
N GLN A 17 0.23 1.73 -9.24
CA GLN A 17 -0.27 0.91 -10.35
C GLN A 17 -0.45 1.74 -11.63
N SER A 18 -1.11 2.90 -11.52
CA SER A 18 -1.34 3.78 -12.66
C SER A 18 -0.04 4.33 -13.25
N ARG A 19 0.94 4.65 -12.41
CA ARG A 19 2.29 5.06 -12.87
C ARG A 19 3.02 3.93 -13.57
N ALA A 20 2.90 2.69 -13.09
CA ALA A 20 3.48 1.53 -13.76
C ALA A 20 2.88 1.28 -15.15
N GLU A 21 1.58 1.54 -15.33
CA GLU A 21 0.88 1.40 -16.61
C GLU A 21 1.24 2.51 -17.61
N GLN A 22 1.50 3.72 -17.10
CA GLN A 22 1.86 4.89 -17.92
C GLN A 22 3.37 5.01 -18.19
N ALA A 23 4.21 4.29 -17.45
CA ALA A 23 5.66 4.34 -17.60
C ALA A 23 6.11 3.76 -18.94
N THR A 24 6.83 4.57 -19.71
CA THR A 24 7.45 4.15 -20.97
C THR A 24 8.80 3.46 -20.76
N ASP A 25 9.48 3.76 -19.66
CA ASP A 25 10.70 3.07 -19.23
C ASP A 25 10.32 1.77 -18.49
N PRO A 26 10.76 0.59 -18.98
CA PRO A 26 10.48 -0.68 -18.33
C PRO A 26 11.03 -0.78 -16.91
N HIS A 27 12.14 -0.13 -16.59
CA HIS A 27 12.70 -0.12 -15.23
C HIS A 27 11.87 0.74 -14.28
N ALA A 28 11.36 1.88 -14.76
CA ALA A 28 10.43 2.70 -13.99
C ALA A 28 9.11 1.95 -13.74
N ALA A 29 8.57 1.26 -14.76
CA ALA A 29 7.38 0.44 -14.62
C ALA A 29 7.56 -0.66 -13.56
N GLU A 30 8.71 -1.33 -13.56
CA GLU A 30 9.04 -2.35 -12.56
C GLU A 30 9.17 -1.75 -11.14
N ALA A 31 9.82 -0.59 -11.00
CA ALA A 31 9.94 0.10 -9.71
C ALA A 31 8.56 0.48 -9.14
N HIS A 32 7.68 1.02 -9.97
CA HIS A 32 6.31 1.34 -9.58
C HIS A 32 5.52 0.08 -9.16
N ARG A 33 5.67 -1.05 -9.87
CA ARG A 33 5.05 -2.33 -9.46
C ARG A 33 5.55 -2.83 -8.10
N LYS A 34 6.85 -2.68 -7.82
CA LYS A 34 7.42 -3.04 -6.50
C LYS A 34 6.84 -2.17 -5.39
N LEU A 35 6.73 -0.86 -5.62
CA LEU A 35 6.13 0.08 -4.66
C LEU A 35 4.64 -0.20 -4.45
N GLN A 36 3.89 -0.43 -5.53
CA GLN A 36 2.48 -0.82 -5.48
C GLN A 36 2.27 -2.03 -4.57
N ARG A 37 3.06 -3.09 -4.75
CA ARG A 37 2.96 -4.31 -3.94
C ARG A 37 3.25 -4.07 -2.46
N ALA A 38 4.30 -3.28 -2.16
CA ALA A 38 4.63 -2.91 -0.79
C ALA A 38 3.50 -2.11 -0.11
N TYR A 39 2.82 -1.23 -0.85
CA TYR A 39 1.67 -0.50 -0.32
C TYR A 39 0.44 -1.39 -0.12
N VAL A 40 0.16 -2.35 -1.01
CA VAL A 40 -0.91 -3.34 -0.82
C VAL A 40 -0.67 -4.18 0.43
N GLU A 41 0.56 -4.64 0.64
CA GLU A 41 0.94 -5.42 1.82
C GLU A 41 0.70 -4.60 3.10
N ARG A 42 1.12 -3.33 3.14
CA ARG A 42 0.88 -2.43 4.28
C ARG A 42 -0.60 -2.14 4.51
N ALA A 43 -1.38 -1.94 3.44
CA ALA A 43 -2.83 -1.77 3.55
C ALA A 43 -3.51 -3.03 4.11
N SER A 44 -2.96 -4.21 3.85
CA SER A 44 -3.49 -5.50 4.32
C SER A 44 -3.09 -5.82 5.77
N VAL A 45 -1.93 -5.34 6.23
CA VAL A 45 -1.41 -5.59 7.59
C VAL A 45 -2.18 -4.84 8.68
N GLY A 46 -2.85 -3.72 8.36
CA GLY A 46 -3.72 -3.00 9.31
C GLY A 46 -4.86 -3.85 9.90
N ASN A 47 -5.13 -5.03 9.32
CA ASN A 47 -6.13 -5.99 9.81
C ASN A 47 -5.52 -7.21 10.53
N ARG A 48 -4.19 -7.27 10.71
CA ARG A 48 -3.45 -8.42 11.29
C ARG A 48 -2.88 -8.20 12.69
N TRP A 49 -2.92 -6.99 13.21
CA TRP A 49 -2.56 -6.74 14.60
C TRP A 49 -3.86 -6.66 15.41
N PRO A 50 -4.10 -7.54 16.39
CA PRO A 50 -5.15 -7.26 17.37
C PRO A 50 -4.80 -5.91 17.98
N GLU A 51 -5.77 -4.98 17.98
CA GLU A 51 -5.68 -3.80 18.82
C GLU A 51 -5.29 -4.30 20.22
N PRO A 52 -4.26 -3.75 20.88
CA PRO A 52 -3.92 -4.21 22.22
C PRO A 52 -5.18 -4.02 23.06
N GLU A 53 -5.82 -5.13 23.46
CA GLU A 53 -6.91 -5.11 24.42
C GLU A 53 -6.38 -4.31 25.60
N ILE A 54 -6.94 -3.12 25.81
CA ILE A 54 -6.75 -2.39 27.06
C ILE A 54 -7.47 -3.22 28.10
N VAL A 55 -6.75 -4.14 28.72
CA VAL A 55 -7.18 -4.84 29.93
C VAL A 55 -7.29 -3.78 31.00
N GLY A 56 -8.51 -3.60 31.49
CA GLY A 56 -8.92 -2.54 32.42
C GLY A 56 -8.38 -2.67 33.84
#